data_AF-A0AA41QJE4-F1
#
_entry.id   AF-A0AA41QJE4-F1
#
_cell.length_a   1.000
_cell.length_b   1.000
_cell.length_c   1.000
_cell.angle_alpha   90.00
_cell.angle_beta   90.00
_cell.angle_gamma   90.00
#
_symmetry.space_group_name_H-M   'P 1'
#
loop_
_entity.id
_entity.type
_entity.pdbx_description
1 polymer ?
#
loop_
_entity_poly.entity_id
_entity_poly.type
_entity_poly.pdbx_seq_one_letter_code
_entity_poly.pdbx_strand_id
1 'polypeptide(L)'
;MSKLTELVNKHIRKIEDGLYSDDELIKLYRNIDAQTSLLDEDRERLIAAIEPALRVRWPRTAKKLFGPKDIEAREQLSRIWNAATEGVDLSRNRHRNGVKTGGAMMRGDVHVDVYISFKNEASQAVHLSIVQFKPGDEFIATLSRYVVGGAMGEVRRVPASAVASLTSFFAEAVRELA
;
A
#
# COMPACT_ATOMS: atom_id res chain seq x y z
N MET A 1 9.59 -23.73 -24.26
CA MET A 1 8.82 -23.47 -23.04
C MET A 1 8.88 -24.73 -22.19
N SER A 2 9.14 -24.64 -20.88
CA SER A 2 9.27 -25.85 -20.03
C SER A 2 7.90 -26.41 -19.66
N LYS A 3 7.80 -27.74 -19.42
CA LYS A 3 6.57 -28.37 -18.91
C LYS A 3 6.08 -27.73 -17.59
N LEU A 4 7.01 -27.23 -16.78
CA LEU A 4 6.68 -26.60 -15.51
C LEU A 4 6.07 -25.21 -15.70
N THR A 5 6.60 -24.42 -16.64
CA THR A 5 6.05 -23.12 -17.04
C THR A 5 4.64 -23.26 -17.63
N GLU A 6 4.37 -24.32 -18.39
CA GLU A 6 3.01 -24.63 -18.86
C GLU A 6 2.05 -24.94 -17.70
N LEU A 7 2.53 -25.69 -16.70
CA LEU A 7 1.74 -25.99 -15.51
C LEU A 7 1.45 -24.72 -14.68
N VAL A 8 2.43 -23.83 -14.54
CA VAL A 8 2.27 -22.51 -13.92
C VAL A 8 1.18 -21.72 -14.61
N ASN A 9 1.23 -21.60 -15.95
CA ASN A 9 0.22 -20.91 -16.73
C ASN A 9 -1.18 -21.52 -16.54
N LYS A 10 -1.27 -22.85 -16.44
CA LYS A 10 -2.54 -23.54 -16.15
C LYS A 10 -3.07 -23.19 -14.75
N HIS A 11 -2.21 -23.14 -13.74
CA HIS A 11 -2.60 -22.74 -12.39
C HIS A 11 -3.09 -21.29 -12.36
N ILE A 12 -2.36 -20.36 -12.97
CA ILE A 12 -2.74 -18.94 -13.04
C ILE A 12 -4.13 -18.77 -13.64
N ARG A 13 -4.42 -19.40 -14.78
CA ARG A 13 -5.76 -19.36 -15.40
C ARG A 13 -6.84 -19.87 -14.45
N LYS A 14 -6.61 -21.01 -13.78
CA LYS A 14 -7.58 -21.54 -12.81
C LYS A 14 -7.80 -20.61 -11.61
N ILE A 15 -6.79 -19.85 -11.19
CA ILE A 15 -6.90 -18.85 -10.13
C ILE A 15 -7.78 -17.69 -10.60
N GLU A 16 -7.52 -17.18 -11.79
CA GLU A 16 -8.26 -16.08 -12.45
C GLU A 16 -9.73 -16.46 -12.69
N ASP A 17 -9.98 -17.71 -13.11
CA ASP A 17 -11.31 -18.27 -13.31
C ASP A 17 -12.05 -18.60 -11.99
N GLY A 18 -11.39 -18.40 -10.84
CA GLY A 18 -11.97 -18.65 -9.52
C GLY A 18 -12.17 -20.14 -9.19
N LEU A 19 -11.52 -21.06 -9.92
CA LEU A 19 -11.70 -22.51 -9.83
C LEU A 19 -10.98 -23.16 -8.64
N TYR A 20 -10.27 -22.36 -7.85
CA TYR A 20 -9.62 -22.79 -6.61
C TYR A 20 -10.42 -22.37 -5.38
N SER A 21 -10.52 -23.28 -4.42
CA SER A 21 -10.87 -22.99 -3.01
C SER A 21 -9.70 -22.35 -2.25
N ASP A 22 -9.95 -21.83 -1.04
CA ASP A 22 -8.89 -21.30 -0.18
C ASP A 22 -7.87 -22.37 0.19
N ASP A 23 -8.31 -23.54 0.61
CA ASP A 23 -7.42 -24.65 0.98
C ASP A 23 -6.50 -25.04 -0.18
N GLU A 24 -7.00 -25.06 -1.40
CA GLU A 24 -6.18 -25.36 -2.58
C GLU A 24 -5.20 -24.23 -2.91
N LEU A 25 -5.59 -22.95 -2.78
CA LEU A 25 -4.66 -21.83 -2.94
C LEU A 25 -3.56 -21.83 -1.87
N ILE A 26 -3.91 -22.13 -0.62
CA ILE A 26 -2.96 -22.24 0.48
C ILE A 26 -1.97 -23.38 0.21
N LYS A 27 -2.47 -24.54 -0.23
CA LYS A 27 -1.64 -25.69 -0.61
C LYS A 27 -0.72 -25.33 -1.77
N LEU A 28 -1.26 -24.68 -2.80
CA LEU A 28 -0.48 -24.23 -3.96
C LEU A 28 0.64 -23.29 -3.51
N TYR A 29 0.32 -22.25 -2.73
CA TYR A 29 1.30 -21.31 -2.19
C TYR A 29 2.42 -21.98 -1.41
N ARG A 30 2.08 -22.88 -0.46
CA ARG A 30 3.08 -23.61 0.34
C ARG A 30 3.98 -24.52 -0.49
N ASN A 31 3.49 -25.00 -1.63
CA ASN A 31 4.25 -25.88 -2.52
C ASN A 31 5.18 -25.13 -3.47
N ILE A 32 5.03 -23.80 -3.62
CA ILE A 32 5.91 -22.99 -4.48
C ILE A 32 7.35 -23.15 -4.00
N ASP A 33 7.63 -22.80 -2.75
CA ASP A 33 8.99 -22.83 -2.19
C ASP A 33 9.59 -24.24 -2.12
N ALA A 34 8.74 -25.26 -1.96
CA ALA A 34 9.18 -26.66 -1.96
C ALA A 34 9.62 -27.16 -3.35
N GLN A 35 9.19 -26.51 -4.44
CA GLN A 35 9.53 -26.94 -5.81
C GLN A 35 10.82 -26.29 -6.28
N THR A 36 11.98 -26.90 -6.01
CA THR A 36 13.30 -26.33 -6.36
C THR A 36 13.54 -26.12 -7.86
N SER A 37 12.81 -26.84 -8.73
CA SER A 37 12.94 -26.69 -10.19
C SER A 37 12.13 -25.53 -10.77
N LEU A 38 11.34 -24.85 -9.94
CA LEU A 38 10.56 -23.69 -10.35
C LEU A 38 11.46 -22.47 -10.45
N LEU A 39 11.43 -21.83 -11.62
CA LEU A 39 12.15 -20.59 -11.89
C LEU A 39 11.61 -19.46 -11.02
N ASP A 40 12.47 -18.53 -10.62
CA ASP A 40 12.07 -17.41 -9.76
C ASP A 40 10.98 -16.54 -10.40
N GLU A 41 11.06 -16.30 -11.71
CA GLU A 41 10.02 -15.61 -12.46
C GLU A 41 8.66 -16.33 -12.37
N ASP A 42 8.65 -17.67 -12.49
CA ASP A 42 7.41 -18.45 -12.39
C ASP A 42 6.88 -18.51 -10.94
N ARG A 43 7.77 -18.45 -9.93
CA ARG A 43 7.37 -18.29 -8.52
C ARG A 43 6.67 -16.96 -8.31
N GLU A 44 7.30 -15.88 -8.74
CA GLU A 44 6.77 -14.52 -8.61
C GLU A 44 5.41 -14.40 -9.30
N ARG A 45 5.28 -14.94 -10.53
CA ARG A 45 4.01 -14.95 -11.27
C ARG A 45 2.91 -15.72 -10.55
N LEU A 46 3.22 -16.87 -9.94
CA LEU A 46 2.23 -17.62 -9.15
C LEU A 46 1.81 -16.85 -7.90
N ILE A 47 2.76 -16.29 -7.14
CA ILE A 47 2.46 -15.51 -5.93
C ILE A 47 1.62 -14.28 -6.30
N ALA A 48 1.97 -13.59 -7.39
CA ALA A 48 1.24 -12.44 -7.91
C ALA A 48 -0.19 -12.78 -8.36
N ALA A 49 -0.48 -14.03 -8.73
CA ALA A 49 -1.85 -14.48 -9.00
C ALA A 49 -2.59 -14.90 -7.71
N ILE A 50 -1.91 -15.62 -6.81
CA ILE A 50 -2.50 -16.19 -5.60
C ILE A 50 -2.87 -15.11 -4.57
N GLU A 51 -1.98 -14.15 -4.31
CA GLU A 51 -2.23 -13.16 -3.24
C GLU A 51 -3.49 -12.32 -3.52
N PRO A 52 -3.66 -11.66 -4.68
CA PRO A 52 -4.86 -10.89 -4.98
C PRO A 52 -6.14 -11.74 -4.85
N ALA A 53 -6.11 -12.96 -5.37
CA ALA A 53 -7.21 -13.90 -5.27
C ALA A 53 -7.60 -14.23 -3.81
N LEU A 54 -6.62 -14.48 -2.95
CA LEU A 54 -6.84 -14.70 -1.52
C LEU A 54 -7.30 -13.42 -0.81
N ARG A 55 -6.75 -12.25 -1.17
CA ARG A 55 -7.12 -10.96 -0.57
C ARG A 55 -8.58 -10.59 -0.86
N VAL A 56 -9.09 -10.92 -2.04
CA VAL A 56 -10.50 -10.71 -2.41
C VAL A 56 -11.42 -11.71 -1.72
N ARG A 57 -11.15 -13.00 -1.89
CA ARG A 57 -12.09 -14.07 -1.51
C ARG A 57 -11.98 -14.50 -0.05
N TRP A 58 -10.77 -14.46 0.53
CA TRP A 58 -10.49 -14.92 1.89
C TRP A 58 -9.52 -13.99 2.66
N PRO A 59 -9.92 -12.75 2.98
CA PRO A 59 -9.01 -11.72 3.52
C PRO A 59 -8.29 -12.12 4.81
N ARG A 60 -8.96 -12.90 5.68
CA ARG A 60 -8.37 -13.40 6.94
C ARG A 60 -7.22 -14.38 6.67
N THR A 61 -7.39 -15.25 5.69
CA THR A 61 -6.36 -16.20 5.24
C THR A 61 -5.20 -15.45 4.61
N ALA A 62 -5.49 -14.52 3.69
CA ALA A 62 -4.46 -13.68 3.06
C ALA A 62 -3.64 -12.91 4.10
N LYS A 63 -4.27 -12.33 5.12
CA LYS A 63 -3.57 -11.64 6.21
C LYS A 63 -2.63 -12.55 7.01
N LYS A 64 -3.00 -13.83 7.20
CA LYS A 64 -2.14 -14.80 7.89
C LYS A 64 -0.92 -15.21 7.06
N LEU A 65 -1.06 -15.29 5.73
CA LEU A 65 0.00 -15.71 4.83
C LEU A 65 0.94 -14.56 4.44
N PHE A 66 0.39 -13.43 4.04
CA PHE A 66 1.12 -12.29 3.45
C PHE A 66 1.20 -11.08 4.38
N GLY A 67 0.69 -11.18 5.61
CA GLY A 67 0.63 -10.05 6.54
C GLY A 67 -0.42 -9.00 6.17
N PRO A 68 -0.40 -7.82 6.80
CA PRO A 68 -1.31 -6.71 6.48
C PRO A 68 -1.14 -6.23 5.02
N LYS A 69 -2.24 -5.95 4.33
CA LYS A 69 -2.25 -5.49 2.92
C LYS A 69 -1.61 -4.11 2.70
N ASP A 70 -1.47 -3.34 3.76
CA ASP A 70 -0.97 -1.96 3.76
C ASP A 70 0.47 -1.84 4.29
N ILE A 71 1.17 -2.95 4.52
CA ILE A 71 2.51 -2.95 5.14
C ILE A 71 3.53 -2.14 4.32
N GLU A 72 3.58 -2.35 3.01
CA GLU A 72 4.50 -1.63 2.11
C GLU A 72 4.25 -0.11 2.15
N ALA A 73 2.99 0.30 1.95
CA ALA A 73 2.59 1.70 1.97
C ALA A 73 2.88 2.35 3.34
N ARG A 74 2.69 1.61 4.45
CA ARG A 74 3.02 2.11 5.79
C ARG A 74 4.52 2.29 5.98
N GLU A 75 5.35 1.38 5.51
CA GLU A 75 6.79 1.50 5.61
C GLU A 75 7.30 2.71 4.83
N GLN A 76 6.83 2.90 3.60
CA GLN A 76 7.16 4.08 2.78
C GLN A 76 6.80 5.39 3.50
N LEU A 77 5.55 5.50 3.99
CA LEU A 77 5.12 6.69 4.73
C LEU A 77 5.84 6.88 6.06
N SER A 78 6.22 5.81 6.76
CA SER A 78 6.97 5.90 8.01
C SER A 78 8.38 6.45 7.77
N ARG A 79 9.05 6.03 6.69
CA ARG A 79 10.36 6.58 6.30
C ARG A 79 10.26 8.08 6.01
N ILE A 80 9.25 8.48 5.22
CA ILE A 80 9.01 9.89 4.90
C ILE A 80 8.71 10.70 6.15
N TRP A 81 7.83 10.21 7.02
CA TRP A 81 7.46 10.88 8.26
C TRP A 81 8.67 11.10 9.18
N ASN A 82 9.46 10.05 9.41
CA ASN A 82 10.64 10.13 10.28
C ASN A 82 11.65 11.13 9.73
N ALA A 83 11.93 11.11 8.42
CA ALA A 83 12.84 12.08 7.79
C ALA A 83 12.28 13.51 7.80
N ALA A 84 10.98 13.69 7.56
CA ALA A 84 10.35 15.01 7.49
C ALA A 84 10.21 15.70 8.85
N THR A 85 10.13 14.91 9.92
CA THR A 85 9.91 15.41 11.28
C THR A 85 11.18 15.44 12.13
N GLU A 86 12.31 15.03 11.57
CA GLU A 86 13.60 15.08 12.26
C GLU A 86 13.93 16.53 12.67
N GLY A 87 14.07 16.76 13.98
CA GLY A 87 14.37 18.07 14.55
C GLY A 87 13.19 19.06 14.60
N VAL A 88 11.97 18.63 14.29
CA VAL A 88 10.76 19.48 14.32
C VAL A 88 9.99 19.29 15.62
N ASP A 89 9.55 20.37 16.27
CA ASP A 89 8.62 20.27 17.41
C ASP A 89 7.21 19.91 16.90
N LEU A 90 6.78 18.68 17.20
CA LEU A 90 5.48 18.18 16.80
C LEU A 90 4.36 18.47 17.82
N SER A 91 4.64 19.20 18.91
CA SER A 91 3.66 19.52 19.96
C SER A 91 2.45 20.29 19.42
N ARG A 92 2.65 21.03 18.33
CA ARG A 92 1.63 21.84 17.64
C ARG A 92 0.82 21.07 16.61
N ASN A 93 1.15 19.81 16.32
CA ASN A 93 0.37 19.02 15.38
C ASN A 93 -1.01 18.69 15.97
N ARG A 94 -2.05 19.28 15.39
CA ARG A 94 -3.45 19.02 15.74
C ARG A 94 -3.97 17.69 15.18
N HIS A 95 -3.17 16.98 14.39
CA HIS A 95 -3.42 15.60 13.99
C HIS A 95 -2.52 14.65 14.79
N ARG A 96 -2.91 13.36 14.84
CA ARG A 96 -2.06 12.31 15.42
C ARG A 96 -0.73 12.23 14.65
N ASN A 97 0.38 12.01 15.34
CA ASN A 97 1.68 11.81 14.69
C ASN A 97 1.80 10.40 14.08
N GLY A 98 2.55 10.28 12.98
CA GLY A 98 2.80 9.02 12.28
C GLY A 98 1.70 8.59 11.29
N VAL A 99 1.85 7.35 10.79
CA VAL A 99 1.01 6.77 9.74
C VAL A 99 -0.35 6.33 10.28
N LYS A 100 -1.41 6.69 9.56
CA LYS A 100 -2.81 6.45 9.92
C LYS A 100 -3.49 5.64 8.82
N THR A 101 -4.50 4.87 9.21
CA THR A 101 -5.42 4.26 8.26
C THR A 101 -6.44 5.30 7.83
N GLY A 102 -6.64 5.46 6.53
CA GLY A 102 -7.64 6.34 5.96
C GLY A 102 -9.04 5.74 5.99
N GLY A 103 -10.03 6.63 5.98
CA GLY A 103 -11.42 6.25 6.15
C GLY A 103 -11.95 5.38 5.02
N ALA A 104 -11.42 5.52 3.80
CA ALA A 104 -11.87 4.72 2.66
C ALA A 104 -11.49 3.24 2.84
N MET A 105 -10.29 2.95 3.35
CA MET A 105 -9.89 1.58 3.68
C MET A 105 -10.69 1.01 4.86
N MET A 106 -11.03 1.82 5.86
CA MET A 106 -11.85 1.36 7.00
C MET A 106 -13.28 1.00 6.58
N ARG A 107 -13.86 1.76 5.64
CA ARG A 107 -15.19 1.49 5.08
C ARG A 107 -15.21 0.37 4.04
N GLY A 108 -14.03 0.01 3.52
CA GLY A 108 -13.90 -0.99 2.46
C GLY A 108 -14.07 -0.45 1.04
N ASP A 109 -14.07 0.88 0.87
CA ASP A 109 -14.21 1.56 -0.43
C ASP A 109 -12.97 1.33 -1.33
N VAL A 110 -11.80 1.13 -0.71
CA VAL A 110 -10.52 0.91 -1.40
C VAL A 110 -9.71 -0.19 -0.71
N HIS A 111 -8.79 -0.82 -1.47
CA HIS A 111 -7.93 -1.87 -0.94
C HIS A 111 -6.96 -1.33 0.10
N VAL A 112 -6.21 -0.27 -0.20
CA VAL A 112 -5.30 0.39 0.73
C VAL A 112 -5.58 1.89 0.73
N ASP A 113 -5.62 2.48 1.92
CA ASP A 113 -5.65 3.92 2.14
C ASP A 113 -4.96 4.17 3.47
N VAL A 114 -3.73 4.67 3.39
CA VAL A 114 -2.92 5.06 4.54
C VAL A 114 -2.33 6.43 4.30
N TYR A 115 -2.12 7.20 5.35
CA TYR A 115 -1.67 8.58 5.22
C TYR A 115 -0.88 9.09 6.43
N ILE A 116 -0.11 10.13 6.19
CA ILE A 116 0.52 10.98 7.21
C ILE A 116 0.04 12.42 7.04
N SER A 117 0.02 13.18 8.13
CA SER A 117 -0.46 14.56 8.07
C SER A 117 0.06 15.39 9.23
N PHE A 118 0.20 16.68 8.96
CA PHE A 118 0.46 17.72 9.95
C PHE A 118 -0.57 18.83 9.79
N LYS A 119 -1.11 19.34 10.90
CA LYS A 119 -2.03 20.48 10.91
C LYS A 119 -1.69 21.42 12.06
N ASN A 120 -1.55 22.71 11.77
CA ASN A 120 -1.26 23.72 12.78
C ASN A 120 -2.54 24.32 13.40
N GLU A 121 -2.38 25.27 14.31
CA GLU A 121 -3.50 25.93 15.00
C GLU A 121 -4.33 26.84 14.08
N ALA A 122 -3.72 27.37 13.01
CA ALA A 122 -4.39 28.15 11.98
C ALA A 122 -5.18 27.29 10.98
N SER A 123 -5.34 25.99 11.25
CA SER A 123 -6.05 25.03 10.38
C SER A 123 -5.43 24.85 8.99
N GLN A 124 -4.17 25.23 8.81
CA GLN A 124 -3.39 24.88 7.64
C GLN A 124 -2.82 23.47 7.81
N ALA A 125 -2.89 22.68 6.74
CA ALA A 125 -2.53 21.28 6.78
C ALA A 125 -1.74 20.84 5.54
N VAL A 126 -0.85 19.88 5.78
CA VAL A 126 -0.24 19.05 4.74
C VAL A 126 -0.62 17.60 4.99
N HIS A 127 -0.96 16.90 3.90
CA HIS A 127 -1.41 15.52 3.91
C HIS A 127 -0.72 14.75 2.79
N LEU A 128 -0.15 13.59 3.11
CA LEU A 128 0.40 12.67 2.13
C LEU A 128 -0.26 11.30 2.33
N SER A 129 -0.99 10.83 1.32
CA SER A 129 -1.60 9.50 1.32
C SER A 129 -0.99 8.59 0.27
N ILE A 130 -1.08 7.29 0.52
CA ILE A 130 -0.86 6.22 -0.46
C ILE A 130 -2.14 5.40 -0.54
N VAL A 131 -2.69 5.28 -1.74
CA VAL A 131 -3.96 4.60 -2.02
C VAL A 131 -3.78 3.51 -3.08
N GLN A 132 -4.44 2.39 -2.87
CA GLN A 132 -4.61 1.32 -3.86
C GLN A 132 -6.10 0.97 -3.94
N PHE A 133 -6.69 1.06 -5.14
CA PHE A 133 -8.13 0.86 -5.28
C PHE A 133 -8.50 -0.62 -5.17
N LYS A 134 -7.83 -1.50 -5.91
CA LYS A 134 -8.03 -2.96 -5.90
C LYS A 134 -6.71 -3.70 -5.63
N PRO A 135 -6.77 -4.95 -5.14
CA PRO A 135 -5.58 -5.79 -5.04
C PRO A 135 -4.87 -5.89 -6.40
N GLY A 136 -3.56 -5.62 -6.42
CA GLY A 136 -2.74 -5.69 -7.62
C GLY A 136 -2.68 -4.40 -8.45
N ASP A 137 -3.52 -3.40 -8.16
CA ASP A 137 -3.36 -2.07 -8.77
C ASP A 137 -2.05 -1.41 -8.32
N GLU A 138 -1.51 -0.50 -9.13
CA GLU A 138 -0.41 0.33 -8.69
C GLU A 138 -0.83 1.24 -7.52
N PHE A 139 0.05 1.39 -6.52
CA PHE A 139 -0.13 2.38 -5.47
C PHE A 139 0.01 3.80 -6.01
N ILE A 140 -0.84 4.70 -5.53
CA ILE A 140 -0.84 6.10 -5.91
C ILE A 140 -0.58 6.94 -4.67
N ALA A 141 0.47 7.75 -4.71
CA ALA A 141 0.77 8.71 -3.68
C ALA A 141 0.19 10.09 -4.03
N THR A 142 -0.46 10.74 -3.07
CA THR A 142 -1.04 12.08 -3.23
C THR A 142 -0.61 12.98 -2.07
N LEU A 143 0.15 14.04 -2.39
CA LEU A 143 0.45 15.14 -1.48
C LEU A 143 -0.59 16.25 -1.69
N SER A 144 -1.13 16.79 -0.60
CA SER A 144 -2.07 17.91 -0.63
C SER A 144 -1.76 18.92 0.46
N ARG A 145 -1.77 20.21 0.10
CA ARG A 145 -1.72 21.34 1.03
C ARG A 145 -3.08 22.04 1.00
N TYR A 146 -3.64 22.34 2.17
CA TYR A 146 -4.97 22.94 2.24
C TYR A 146 -5.21 23.67 3.57
N VAL A 147 -6.27 24.47 3.60
CA VAL A 147 -6.83 25.05 4.85
C VAL A 147 -8.14 24.31 5.14
N VAL A 148 -8.33 23.82 6.37
CA VAL A 148 -9.56 23.11 6.74
C VAL A 148 -10.76 24.04 6.59
N GLY A 149 -11.78 23.59 5.85
CA GLY A 149 -12.96 24.40 5.53
C GLY A 149 -12.75 25.43 4.41
N GLY A 150 -11.54 25.52 3.86
CA GLY A 150 -11.19 26.35 2.71
C GLY A 150 -11.05 25.56 1.41
N ALA A 151 -10.59 26.23 0.37
CA ALA A 151 -10.27 25.59 -0.90
C ALA A 151 -9.07 24.63 -0.75
N MET A 152 -9.08 23.55 -1.53
CA MET A 152 -7.92 22.69 -1.67
C MET A 152 -6.81 23.47 -2.39
N GLY A 153 -5.62 23.50 -1.79
CA GLY A 153 -4.46 24.17 -2.37
C GLY A 153 -3.72 23.25 -3.35
N GLU A 154 -2.40 23.24 -3.25
CA GLU A 154 -1.55 22.43 -4.13
C GLU A 154 -1.78 20.93 -3.93
N VAL A 155 -1.97 20.21 -5.03
CA VAL A 155 -2.05 18.75 -5.05
C VAL A 155 -1.02 18.19 -6.01
N ARG A 156 -0.21 17.24 -5.54
CA ARG A 156 0.74 16.49 -6.35
C ARG A 156 0.41 15.01 -6.27
N ARG A 157 0.36 14.34 -7.42
CA ARG A 157 0.03 12.93 -7.52
C ARG A 157 1.12 12.23 -8.31
N VAL A 158 1.66 11.15 -7.75
CA VAL A 158 2.73 10.35 -8.36
C VAL A 158 2.43 8.87 -8.13
N PRO A 159 2.93 7.97 -8.99
CA PRO A 159 2.98 6.55 -8.64
C PRO A 159 3.82 6.36 -7.37
N ALA A 160 3.52 5.35 -6.55
CA ALA A 160 4.24 5.16 -5.29
C ALA A 160 5.73 4.81 -5.50
N SER A 161 6.10 4.26 -6.66
CA SER A 161 7.49 4.10 -7.07
C SER A 161 8.28 5.42 -7.04
N ALA A 162 7.59 6.56 -7.20
CA ALA A 162 8.14 7.90 -7.13
C ALA A 162 7.82 8.63 -5.80
N VAL A 163 7.25 7.96 -4.79
CA VAL A 163 6.82 8.62 -3.54
C VAL A 163 7.98 9.29 -2.79
N ALA A 164 9.19 8.75 -2.92
CA ALA A 164 10.39 9.34 -2.33
C ALA A 164 10.64 10.78 -2.82
N SER A 165 10.23 11.10 -4.05
CA SER A 165 10.31 12.47 -4.60
C SER A 165 9.42 13.47 -3.86
N LEU A 166 8.42 13.02 -3.10
CA LEU A 166 7.53 13.86 -2.29
C LEU A 166 8.09 14.18 -0.90
N THR A 167 9.20 13.54 -0.50
CA THR A 167 9.77 13.68 0.85
C THR A 167 10.15 15.12 1.17
N SER A 168 10.89 15.78 0.27
CA SER A 168 11.32 17.18 0.46
C SER A 168 10.13 18.12 0.53
N PHE A 169 9.15 17.97 -0.36
CA PHE A 169 7.93 18.78 -0.37
C PHE A 169 7.10 18.62 0.90
N PHE A 170 6.96 17.40 1.41
CA PHE A 170 6.27 17.15 2.67
C PHE A 170 7.06 17.73 3.86
N ALA A 171 8.39 17.54 3.90
CA ALA A 171 9.24 18.05 4.96
C ALA A 171 9.26 19.58 5.04
N GLU A 172 9.36 20.25 3.90
CA GLU A 172 9.27 21.72 3.79
C GLU A 172 7.93 22.22 4.34
N ALA A 173 6.82 21.63 3.88
CA ALA A 173 5.50 22.00 4.36
C ALA A 173 5.31 21.73 5.86
N VAL A 174 5.89 20.67 6.42
CA VAL A 174 5.85 20.43 7.87
C VAL A 174 6.61 21.52 8.63
N ARG A 175 7.80 21.93 8.17
CA ARG A 175 8.60 22.98 8.82
C ARG A 175 7.93 24.36 8.76
N GLU A 176 7.23 24.66 7.68
CA GLU A 176 6.46 25.91 7.55
C GLU A 176 5.26 25.96 8.50
N LEU A 177 4.72 24.80 8.89
CA LEU A 177 3.51 24.70 9.70
C LEU A 177 3.78 24.52 11.21
N ALA A 178 4.96 24.03 11.59
CA ALA A 178 5.35 23.79 12.99
C ALA A 178 5.74 25.09 13.71
#